data_AF-A0A8X6VV16-F1
#
_entry.id   AF-A0A8X6VV16-F1
#
_cell.length_a   1.000
_cell.length_b   1.000
_cell.length_c   1.000
_cell.angle_alpha   90.00
_cell.angle_beta   90.00
_cell.angle_gamma   90.00
#
_symmetry.space_group_name_H-M   'P 1'
#
loop_
_entity.id
_entity.type
_entity.pdbx_description
1 polymer ?
#
loop_
_entity_poly.entity_id
_entity_poly.type
_entity_poly.pdbx_seq_one_letter_code
_entity_poly.pdbx_strand_id
1 'polypeptide(L)'
;MEPVGAYRIFERSEDHRMLRYTDYYGDGDSKAFDAVKDIYGKDSVTKLECIGHIQKRVGTRLRKLKSRNKGLGGKSAVIAAFFHCCSSKHQPKHGQCPVGDESWCKFQRAKVSNIVYQDKYLGPPQNIVNTIKPVYMDLCDRNLLKKCLHGKTQNPNESFNAILWQILPKEVFVEHQTLRLGAYIAVVQFNNGFQGLISILNEMGIVSGYYTIRGQKNLR
;
A
#
# COMPACT_ATOMS: atom_id res chain seq x y z
N MET A 1 3.36 -15.41 -4.82
CA MET A 1 3.04 -16.84 -4.74
C MET A 1 3.35 -17.44 -6.09
N GLU A 2 4.11 -18.54 -6.12
CA GLU A 2 4.39 -19.26 -7.37
C GLU A 2 3.12 -19.90 -7.92
N PRO A 3 2.89 -19.92 -9.25
CA PRO A 3 1.68 -20.49 -9.85
C PRO A 3 1.41 -21.93 -9.44
N VAL A 4 2.45 -22.76 -9.37
CA VAL A 4 2.37 -24.16 -8.93
C VAL A 4 1.87 -24.26 -7.49
N GLY A 5 2.32 -23.35 -6.61
CA GLY A 5 1.88 -23.31 -5.22
C GLY A 5 0.40 -22.94 -5.10
N ALA A 6 -0.05 -21.93 -5.87
CA ALA A 6 -1.46 -21.54 -5.90
C ALA A 6 -2.35 -22.69 -6.39
N TYR A 7 -1.97 -23.32 -7.51
CA TYR A 7 -2.70 -24.46 -8.08
C TYR A 7 -2.87 -25.60 -7.07
N ARG A 8 -1.78 -26.06 -6.45
CA ARG A 8 -1.82 -27.16 -5.45
C ARG A 8 -2.70 -26.84 -4.24
N ILE A 9 -2.78 -25.57 -3.83
CA ILE A 9 -3.65 -25.16 -2.71
C ILE A 9 -5.12 -25.28 -3.09
N PHE A 10 -5.50 -24.83 -4.29
CA PHE A 10 -6.88 -24.83 -4.77
C PHE A 10 -7.35 -26.25 -5.13
N GLU A 11 -6.51 -27.05 -5.78
CA GLU A 11 -6.81 -28.45 -6.08
C GLU A 11 -7.07 -29.24 -4.79
N ARG A 12 -6.16 -29.12 -3.81
CA ARG A 12 -6.28 -29.84 -2.53
C ARG A 12 -7.51 -29.45 -1.72
N SER A 13 -8.08 -28.26 -1.91
CA SER A 13 -9.26 -27.84 -1.12
C SER A 13 -10.52 -28.58 -1.54
N GLU A 14 -10.68 -28.88 -2.82
CA GLU A 14 -11.80 -29.67 -3.32
C GLU A 14 -11.62 -31.14 -2.90
N ASP A 15 -10.46 -31.71 -3.18
CA ASP A 15 -10.16 -33.13 -2.92
C ASP A 15 -10.27 -33.52 -1.45
N HIS A 16 -9.73 -32.70 -0.54
CA HIS A 16 -9.60 -33.09 0.87
C HIS A 16 -10.61 -32.41 1.80
N ARG A 17 -11.23 -31.33 1.36
CA ARG A 17 -12.10 -30.52 2.24
C ARG A 17 -13.49 -30.28 1.65
N MET A 18 -13.74 -30.68 0.39
CA MET A 18 -14.97 -30.38 -0.33
C MET A 18 -15.28 -28.87 -0.33
N LEU A 19 -14.24 -28.04 -0.43
CA LEU A 19 -14.33 -26.58 -0.42
C LEU A 19 -13.80 -26.01 -1.74
N ARG A 20 -14.51 -25.01 -2.25
CA ARG A 20 -14.10 -24.22 -3.42
C ARG A 20 -13.84 -22.79 -3.02
N TYR A 21 -12.68 -22.27 -3.43
CA TYR A 21 -12.40 -20.85 -3.32
C TYR A 21 -13.10 -20.08 -4.44
N THR A 22 -13.85 -19.05 -4.07
CA THR A 22 -14.56 -18.18 -5.03
C THR A 22 -13.75 -16.94 -5.39
N ASP A 23 -12.86 -16.51 -4.50
CA ASP A 23 -12.15 -15.24 -4.61
C ASP A 23 -10.64 -15.42 -4.43
N TYR A 24 -9.86 -14.81 -5.31
CA TYR A 24 -8.40 -14.78 -5.24
C TYR A 24 -7.91 -13.35 -4.99
N TYR A 25 -7.26 -13.12 -3.85
CA TYR A 25 -6.65 -11.84 -3.51
C TYR A 25 -5.21 -11.78 -4.02
N GLY A 26 -4.97 -10.96 -5.04
CA GLY A 26 -3.66 -10.84 -5.68
C GLY A 26 -3.25 -9.41 -5.96
N ASP A 27 -1.96 -9.20 -6.25
CA ASP A 27 -1.44 -7.94 -6.79
C ASP A 27 -1.19 -8.08 -8.29
N GLY A 28 -1.78 -7.19 -9.10
CA GLY A 28 -1.39 -6.98 -10.49
C GLY A 28 -1.47 -8.23 -11.39
N ASP A 29 -0.70 -8.26 -12.48
CA ASP A 29 -0.65 -9.43 -13.36
C ASP A 29 -0.08 -10.62 -12.60
N SER A 30 -0.95 -11.56 -12.26
CA SER A 30 -0.63 -12.69 -11.38
C SER A 30 -0.73 -13.97 -12.20
N LYS A 31 0.43 -14.48 -12.65
CA LYS A 31 0.52 -15.81 -13.26
C LYS A 31 -0.10 -16.91 -12.39
N ALA A 32 -0.11 -16.68 -11.07
CA ALA A 32 -0.77 -17.56 -10.12
C ALA A 32 -2.30 -17.49 -10.19
N PHE A 33 -2.89 -16.31 -10.42
CA PHE A 33 -4.32 -16.19 -10.71
C PHE A 33 -4.67 -16.89 -12.02
N ASP A 34 -3.88 -16.67 -13.08
CA ASP A 34 -4.13 -17.30 -14.39
C ASP A 34 -4.13 -18.83 -14.31
N ALA A 35 -3.35 -19.41 -13.40
CA ALA A 35 -3.30 -20.85 -13.17
C ALA A 35 -4.52 -21.41 -12.41
N VAL A 36 -5.27 -20.58 -11.67
CA VAL A 36 -6.38 -21.04 -10.82
C VAL A 36 -7.75 -20.49 -11.21
N LYS A 37 -7.83 -19.50 -12.11
CA LYS A 37 -9.09 -18.83 -12.48
C LYS A 37 -10.20 -19.77 -12.97
N ASP A 38 -9.81 -20.88 -13.59
CA ASP A 38 -10.70 -21.87 -14.20
C ASP A 38 -10.68 -23.23 -13.47
N ILE A 39 -10.09 -23.32 -12.27
CA ILE A 39 -9.77 -24.62 -11.64
C ILE A 39 -11.00 -25.44 -11.27
N TYR A 40 -12.12 -24.79 -10.92
CA TYR A 40 -13.40 -25.47 -10.64
C TYR A 40 -14.40 -25.34 -11.79
N GLY A 41 -13.93 -25.01 -13.00
CA GLY A 41 -14.74 -24.64 -14.16
C GLY A 41 -14.48 -23.21 -14.63
N LYS A 42 -15.01 -22.87 -15.80
CA LYS A 42 -14.75 -21.58 -16.46
C LYS A 42 -15.15 -20.38 -15.60
N ASP A 43 -14.23 -19.44 -15.44
CA ASP A 43 -14.38 -18.20 -14.66
C ASP A 43 -14.86 -18.46 -13.21
N SER A 44 -14.47 -19.60 -12.63
CA SER A 44 -14.92 -20.05 -11.30
C SER A 44 -14.32 -19.26 -10.14
N VAL A 45 -13.16 -18.61 -10.36
CA VAL A 45 -12.50 -17.80 -9.33
C VAL A 45 -12.43 -16.33 -9.76
N THR A 46 -13.00 -15.45 -8.96
CA THR A 46 -12.97 -14.00 -9.17
C THR A 46 -11.68 -13.41 -8.60
N LYS A 47 -10.96 -12.64 -9.41
CA LYS A 47 -9.78 -11.90 -8.93
C LYS A 47 -10.20 -10.64 -8.19
N LEU A 48 -9.74 -10.51 -6.96
CA LEU A 48 -9.85 -9.30 -6.17
C LEU A 48 -8.48 -8.64 -6.02
N GLU A 49 -8.43 -7.35 -6.33
CA GLU A 49 -7.20 -6.56 -6.21
C GLU A 49 -6.89 -6.28 -4.75
N CYS A 50 -5.64 -6.54 -4.34
CA CYS A 50 -5.19 -6.26 -2.99
C CYS A 50 -4.98 -4.76 -2.74
N ILE A 51 -5.01 -4.36 -1.45
CA ILE A 51 -4.77 -2.96 -1.04
C ILE A 51 -3.40 -2.46 -1.54
N GLY A 52 -2.38 -3.34 -1.54
CA GLY A 52 -1.05 -3.03 -2.06
C GLY A 52 -1.06 -2.62 -3.54
N HIS A 53 -1.91 -3.22 -4.36
CA HIS A 53 -2.06 -2.84 -5.75
C HIS A 53 -2.57 -1.40 -5.90
N ILE A 54 -3.57 -1.04 -5.09
CA ILE A 54 -4.15 0.30 -5.09
C ILE A 54 -3.09 1.32 -4.64
N GLN A 55 -2.32 1.00 -3.59
CA GLN A 55 -1.20 1.83 -3.13
C GLN A 55 -0.19 2.10 -4.24
N LYS A 56 0.27 1.05 -4.94
CA LYS A 56 1.23 1.18 -6.05
C LYS A 56 0.68 2.03 -7.19
N ARG A 57 -0.59 1.84 -7.56
CA ARG A 57 -1.26 2.62 -8.61
C ARG A 57 -1.38 4.09 -8.24
N VAL A 58 -1.88 4.40 -7.05
CA VAL A 58 -2.01 5.81 -6.59
C VAL A 58 -0.64 6.47 -6.51
N GLY A 59 0.35 5.79 -5.92
CA GLY A 59 1.73 6.31 -5.84
C GLY A 59 2.35 6.58 -7.22
N THR A 60 2.13 5.68 -8.18
CA THR A 60 2.61 5.87 -9.56
C THR A 60 1.93 7.05 -10.25
N ARG A 61 0.63 7.23 -10.05
CA ARG A 61 -0.10 8.38 -10.61
C ARG A 61 0.33 9.69 -9.97
N LEU A 62 0.55 9.72 -8.66
CA LEU A 62 1.10 10.88 -7.95
C LEU A 62 2.47 11.28 -8.50
N ARG A 63 3.39 10.32 -8.72
CA ARG A 63 4.71 10.60 -9.34
C ARG A 63 4.57 11.18 -10.74
N LYS A 64 3.70 10.61 -11.58
CA LYS A 64 3.41 11.12 -12.94
C LYS A 64 2.80 12.52 -12.92
N LEU A 65 1.93 12.79 -11.96
CA LEU A 65 1.29 14.09 -11.77
C LEU A 65 2.33 15.15 -11.40
N LYS A 66 3.22 14.85 -10.44
CA LYS A 66 4.33 15.72 -10.07
C LYS A 66 5.28 16.00 -11.25
N SER A 67 5.57 15.01 -12.09
CA SER A 67 6.49 15.20 -13.22
C SER A 67 5.89 16.00 -14.37
N ARG A 68 4.58 15.90 -14.62
CA ARG A 68 3.91 16.54 -15.77
C ARG A 68 3.31 17.90 -15.46
N ASN A 69 2.91 18.15 -14.21
CA ASN A 69 2.29 19.42 -13.83
C ASN A 69 3.13 20.09 -12.75
N LYS A 70 4.11 20.90 -13.16
CA LYS A 70 4.88 21.75 -12.25
C LYS A 70 3.93 22.76 -11.59
N GLY A 71 3.46 22.47 -10.38
CA GLY A 71 2.51 23.30 -9.63
C GLY A 71 1.29 22.54 -9.09
N LEU A 72 1.00 21.34 -9.60
CA LEU A 72 -0.07 20.49 -9.06
C LEU A 72 0.52 19.57 -7.98
N GLY A 73 0.22 19.87 -6.72
CA GLY A 73 0.77 19.16 -5.56
C GLY A 73 -0.16 19.18 -4.37
N GLY A 74 0.22 18.48 -3.30
CA GLY A 74 -0.55 18.42 -2.06
C GLY A 74 -1.92 17.76 -2.22
N LYS A 75 -2.94 18.32 -1.56
CA LYS A 75 -4.28 17.72 -1.43
C LYS A 75 -4.96 17.44 -2.76
N SER A 76 -4.93 18.37 -3.71
CA SER A 76 -5.60 18.20 -5.02
C SER A 76 -4.99 17.04 -5.82
N ALA A 77 -3.67 16.88 -5.77
CA ALA A 77 -2.96 15.79 -6.42
C ALA A 77 -3.33 14.41 -5.84
N VAL A 78 -3.39 14.30 -4.51
CA VAL A 78 -3.77 13.05 -3.81
C VAL A 78 -5.21 12.67 -4.13
N ILE A 79 -6.15 13.61 -4.03
CA ILE A 79 -7.55 13.41 -4.36
C ILE A 79 -7.71 12.98 -5.82
N ALA A 80 -7.08 13.69 -6.77
CA ALA A 80 -7.15 13.38 -8.19
C ALA A 80 -6.61 11.98 -8.50
N ALA A 81 -5.45 11.63 -7.95
CA ALA A 81 -4.82 10.33 -8.16
C ALA A 81 -5.66 9.19 -7.57
N PHE A 82 -6.22 9.37 -6.37
CA PHE A 82 -7.07 8.40 -5.70
C PHE A 82 -8.36 8.13 -6.48
N PHE A 83 -9.13 9.17 -6.79
CA PHE A 83 -10.40 9.01 -7.47
C PHE A 83 -10.23 8.47 -8.89
N HIS A 84 -9.19 8.89 -9.60
CA HIS A 84 -8.86 8.30 -10.88
C HIS A 84 -8.53 6.80 -10.75
N CYS A 85 -7.79 6.37 -9.72
CA CYS A 85 -7.53 4.95 -9.48
C CYS A 85 -8.80 4.15 -9.21
N CYS A 86 -9.80 4.79 -8.59
CA CYS A 86 -11.11 4.21 -8.29
C CYS A 86 -12.13 4.37 -9.43
N SER A 87 -11.73 4.92 -10.58
CA SER A 87 -12.57 5.04 -11.77
C SER A 87 -12.80 3.68 -12.42
N SER A 88 -14.01 3.47 -12.94
CA SER A 88 -14.37 2.29 -13.70
C SER A 88 -15.25 2.63 -14.89
N LYS A 89 -15.46 1.64 -15.78
CA LYS A 89 -16.38 1.75 -16.92
C LYS A 89 -17.79 2.23 -16.51
N HIS A 90 -18.32 1.69 -15.41
CA HIS A 90 -19.67 1.99 -14.92
C HIS A 90 -19.72 3.24 -14.04
N GLN A 91 -18.60 3.59 -13.39
CA GLN A 91 -18.52 4.73 -12.50
C GLN A 91 -17.25 5.55 -12.79
N PRO A 92 -17.26 6.38 -13.84
CA PRO A 92 -16.12 7.22 -14.19
C PRO A 92 -15.88 8.29 -13.12
N LYS A 93 -14.65 8.36 -12.59
CA LYS A 93 -14.26 9.27 -11.49
C LYS A 93 -13.12 10.22 -11.89
N HIS A 94 -13.19 10.74 -13.11
CA HIS A 94 -12.17 11.63 -13.68
C HIS A 94 -12.36 13.12 -13.37
N GLY A 95 -13.43 13.51 -12.67
CA GLY A 95 -13.77 14.92 -12.43
C GLY A 95 -12.72 15.71 -11.65
N GLN A 96 -11.91 15.03 -10.83
CA GLN A 96 -10.82 15.67 -10.06
C GLN A 96 -9.49 15.72 -10.84
N CYS A 97 -9.43 15.16 -12.04
CA CYS A 97 -8.22 15.21 -12.87
C CYS A 97 -8.07 16.59 -13.52
N PRO A 98 -6.83 17.07 -13.75
CA PRO A 98 -6.59 18.29 -14.52
C PRO A 98 -7.27 18.24 -15.89
N VAL A 99 -7.88 19.33 -16.31
CA VAL A 99 -8.48 19.48 -17.65
C VAL A 99 -7.39 19.92 -18.64
N GLY A 100 -7.54 19.58 -19.91
CA GLY A 100 -6.62 19.94 -20.98
C GLY A 100 -6.05 18.73 -21.73
N ASP A 101 -5.51 18.99 -22.91
CA ASP A 101 -4.74 18.06 -23.75
C ASP A 101 -3.44 17.61 -23.08
N GLU A 102 -2.83 18.46 -22.26
CA GLU A 102 -1.66 18.11 -21.43
C GLU A 102 -2.02 17.30 -20.17
N SER A 103 -3.29 17.00 -19.95
CA SER A 103 -3.71 16.20 -18.80
C SER A 103 -3.11 14.80 -18.83
N TRP A 104 -2.61 14.34 -17.67
CA TRP A 104 -2.21 12.94 -17.52
C TRP A 104 -3.41 11.97 -17.63
N CYS A 105 -4.64 12.47 -17.44
CA CYS A 105 -5.86 11.70 -17.53
C CYS A 105 -6.32 11.53 -18.98
N LYS A 106 -6.34 10.28 -19.46
CA LYS A 106 -6.78 9.95 -20.83
C LYS A 106 -8.20 10.45 -21.13
N PHE A 107 -9.11 10.34 -20.17
CA PHE A 107 -10.48 10.85 -20.29
C PHE A 107 -10.52 12.36 -20.53
N GLN A 108 -9.74 13.13 -19.76
CA GLN A 108 -9.74 14.60 -19.90
C GLN A 108 -9.16 15.04 -21.25
N ARG A 109 -8.13 14.34 -21.74
CA ARG A 109 -7.61 14.58 -23.10
C ARG A 109 -8.61 14.22 -24.19
N ALA A 110 -9.25 13.05 -24.07
CA ALA A 110 -10.26 12.62 -25.03
C ALA A 110 -11.46 13.58 -25.07
N LYS A 111 -11.84 14.15 -23.92
CA LYS A 111 -12.88 15.19 -23.84
C LYS A 111 -12.51 16.44 -24.65
N VAL A 112 -11.24 16.86 -24.65
CA VAL A 112 -10.77 18.01 -25.47
C VAL A 112 -10.79 17.65 -26.96
N SER A 113 -10.37 16.43 -27.31
CA SER A 113 -10.38 15.95 -28.70
C SER A 113 -11.75 15.50 -29.22
N ASN A 114 -12.83 15.65 -28.43
CA ASN A 114 -14.17 15.13 -28.73
C ASN A 114 -14.21 13.62 -29.06
N ILE A 115 -13.32 12.83 -28.46
CA ILE A 115 -13.26 11.37 -28.60
C ILE A 115 -14.04 10.71 -27.46
N VAL A 116 -14.84 9.70 -27.79
CA VAL A 116 -15.50 8.85 -26.79
C VAL A 116 -14.44 8.02 -26.06
N TYR A 117 -14.28 8.26 -24.76
CA TYR A 117 -13.41 7.47 -23.89
C TYR A 117 -14.22 6.54 -22.99
N GLN A 118 -13.81 5.28 -22.89
CA GLN A 118 -14.28 4.37 -21.87
C GLN A 118 -13.12 3.74 -21.11
N ASP A 119 -13.27 3.66 -19.79
CA ASP A 119 -12.33 2.93 -18.95
C ASP A 119 -12.40 1.43 -19.26
N LYS A 120 -11.24 0.83 -19.53
CA LYS A 120 -11.10 -0.63 -19.68
C LYS A 120 -11.08 -1.36 -18.33
N TYR A 121 -10.79 -0.63 -17.25
CA TYR A 121 -10.62 -1.17 -15.92
C TYR A 121 -11.95 -1.19 -15.17
N LEU A 122 -12.25 -2.31 -14.50
CA LEU A 122 -13.49 -2.50 -13.73
C LEU A 122 -13.52 -1.72 -12.39
N GLY A 123 -12.39 -1.15 -11.97
CA GLY A 123 -12.29 -0.48 -10.68
C GLY A 123 -11.99 -1.47 -9.55
N PRO A 124 -11.42 -1.01 -8.43
CA PRO A 124 -11.42 -1.80 -7.20
C PRO A 124 -12.86 -1.98 -6.67
N PRO A 125 -13.14 -3.08 -5.94
CA PRO A 125 -14.42 -3.27 -5.25
C PRO A 125 -14.78 -2.10 -4.32
N GLN A 126 -16.07 -1.75 -4.24
CA GLN A 126 -16.51 -0.55 -3.52
C GLN A 126 -16.27 -0.63 -2.00
N ASN A 127 -16.36 -1.82 -1.40
CA ASN A 127 -15.98 -2.04 0.00
C ASN A 127 -14.51 -1.68 0.24
N ILE A 128 -13.59 -2.11 -0.63
CA ILE A 128 -12.17 -1.77 -0.53
C ILE A 128 -11.97 -0.25 -0.68
N VAL A 129 -12.63 0.38 -1.65
CA VAL A 129 -12.60 1.85 -1.83
C VAL A 129 -13.03 2.55 -0.56
N ASN A 130 -14.13 2.12 0.06
CA ASN A 130 -14.65 2.72 1.28
C ASN A 130 -13.67 2.56 2.44
N THR A 131 -13.02 1.41 2.57
CA THR A 131 -12.01 1.15 3.61
C THR A 131 -10.77 2.02 3.45
N ILE A 132 -10.26 2.20 2.23
CA ILE A 132 -9.00 2.92 2.00
C ILE A 132 -9.18 4.44 1.81
N LYS A 133 -10.38 4.88 1.40
CA LYS A 133 -10.68 6.29 1.19
C LYS A 133 -10.28 7.16 2.39
N PRO A 134 -10.64 6.85 3.65
CA PRO A 134 -10.24 7.66 4.79
C PRO A 134 -8.72 7.81 4.87
N VAL A 135 -7.97 6.72 4.67
CA VAL A 135 -6.49 6.76 4.67
C VAL A 135 -5.95 7.78 3.66
N TYR A 136 -6.47 7.80 2.44
CA TYR A 136 -6.03 8.78 1.43
C TYR A 136 -6.51 10.21 1.71
N MET A 137 -7.65 10.38 2.38
CA MET A 137 -8.13 11.69 2.80
C MET A 137 -7.32 12.23 3.98
N ASP A 138 -6.87 11.36 4.89
CA ASP A 138 -5.97 11.73 5.99
C ASP A 138 -4.59 12.14 5.45
N LEU A 139 -4.11 11.51 4.37
CA LEU A 139 -2.91 11.97 3.64
C LEU A 139 -3.04 13.39 3.08
N CYS A 140 -4.27 13.91 2.96
CA CYS A 140 -4.54 15.27 2.53
C CYS A 140 -4.56 16.30 3.67
N ASP A 141 -4.29 15.88 4.91
CA ASP A 141 -4.22 16.77 6.06
C ASP A 141 -3.16 17.85 5.86
N ARG A 142 -3.51 19.10 6.20
CA ARG A 142 -2.63 20.25 5.97
C ARG A 142 -1.39 20.20 6.86
N ASN A 143 -1.53 19.75 8.11
CA ASN A 143 -0.40 19.66 9.03
C ASN A 143 0.58 18.57 8.60
N LEU A 144 0.06 17.43 8.13
CA LEU A 144 0.84 16.37 7.53
C LEU A 144 1.57 16.84 6.27
N LEU A 145 0.86 17.45 5.32
CA LEU A 145 1.45 17.94 4.06
C LEU A 145 2.49 19.05 4.29
N LYS A 146 2.30 19.89 5.33
CA LYS A 146 3.29 20.92 5.71
C LYS A 146 4.64 20.31 6.08
N LYS A 147 4.65 19.12 6.71
CA LYS A 147 5.90 18.40 7.03
C LYS A 147 6.67 18.00 5.76
N CYS A 148 5.97 17.72 4.66
CA CYS A 148 6.56 17.34 3.38
C CYS A 148 7.18 18.50 2.59
N LEU A 149 6.93 19.76 2.97
CA LEU A 149 7.46 20.94 2.26
C LEU A 149 8.99 21.03 2.29
N HIS A 150 9.62 20.46 3.31
CA HIS A 150 11.08 20.44 3.45
C HIS A 150 11.79 19.55 2.42
N GLY A 151 11.04 18.80 1.59
CA GLY A 151 11.62 17.94 0.55
C GLY A 151 12.45 16.76 1.08
N LYS A 152 12.44 16.53 2.39
CA LYS A 152 13.14 15.42 3.02
C LYS A 152 12.45 14.11 2.65
N THR A 153 13.20 13.16 2.13
CA THR A 153 12.74 11.78 1.96
C THR A 153 12.84 11.06 3.29
N GLN A 154 11.90 10.17 3.63
CA GLN A 154 12.16 9.18 4.68
C GLN A 154 13.40 8.40 4.25
N ASN A 155 14.43 8.42 5.09
CA ASN A 155 15.60 7.58 4.90
C ASN A 155 15.10 6.13 4.82
N PRO A 156 15.38 5.38 3.73
CA PRO A 156 14.94 3.98 3.61
C PRO A 156 15.39 3.12 4.80
N ASN A 157 16.54 3.46 5.38
CA ASN A 157 17.12 2.84 6.57
C ASN A 157 16.30 3.17 7.86
N GLU A 158 15.42 4.15 7.82
CA GLU A 158 14.51 4.54 8.92
C GLU A 158 13.05 4.16 8.62
N SER A 159 12.79 3.40 7.55
CA SER A 159 11.43 2.91 7.32
C SER A 159 11.04 1.89 8.41
N PHE A 160 9.77 1.91 8.83
CA PHE A 160 9.26 0.93 9.81
C PHE A 160 9.60 -0.51 9.41
N ASN A 161 9.45 -0.84 8.13
CA ASN A 161 9.78 -2.16 7.62
C ASN A 161 11.28 -2.48 7.75
N ALA A 162 12.18 -1.52 7.53
CA ALA A 162 13.61 -1.74 7.71
C ALA A 162 13.93 -2.04 9.18
N ILE A 163 13.38 -1.26 10.11
CA ILE A 163 13.55 -1.48 11.56
C ILE A 163 12.96 -2.84 11.96
N LEU A 164 11.75 -3.15 11.50
CA LEU A 164 11.07 -4.39 11.81
C LEU A 164 11.86 -5.59 11.31
N TRP A 165 12.42 -5.56 10.09
CA TRP A 165 13.20 -6.67 9.53
C TRP A 165 14.61 -6.75 10.10
N GLN A 166 15.14 -5.67 10.67
CA GLN A 166 16.38 -5.70 11.45
C GLN A 166 16.19 -6.46 12.77
N ILE A 167 14.99 -6.37 13.36
CA ILE A 167 14.64 -7.08 14.61
C ILE A 167 14.12 -8.50 14.31
N LEU A 168 13.33 -8.65 13.25
CA LEU A 168 12.64 -9.88 12.84
C LEU A 168 12.96 -10.18 11.36
N PRO A 169 14.11 -10.82 11.07
CA PRO A 169 14.47 -11.17 9.70
C PRO A 169 13.39 -12.05 9.04
N LYS A 170 13.12 -11.82 7.75
CA LYS A 170 12.05 -12.53 7.02
C LYS A 170 12.36 -13.99 6.78
N GLU A 171 13.64 -14.33 6.86
CA GLU A 171 14.19 -15.63 6.55
C GLU A 171 14.20 -16.55 7.78
N VAL A 172 13.77 -16.04 8.95
CA VAL A 172 13.82 -16.76 10.22
C VAL A 172 12.41 -17.00 10.75
N PHE A 173 12.10 -18.26 11.03
CA PHE A 173 10.88 -18.61 11.76
C PHE A 173 11.04 -18.24 13.23
N VAL A 174 10.07 -17.49 13.76
CA VAL A 174 10.03 -17.07 15.16
C VAL A 174 8.72 -17.48 15.80
N GLU A 175 8.75 -17.75 17.10
CA GLU A 175 7.54 -18.00 17.88
C GLU A 175 6.63 -16.75 17.91
N HIS A 176 5.33 -16.96 18.12
CA HIS A 176 4.34 -15.88 18.16
C HIS A 176 4.67 -14.81 19.20
N GLN A 177 5.16 -15.19 20.38
CA GLN A 177 5.52 -14.23 21.43
C GLN A 177 6.68 -13.32 21.01
N THR A 178 7.72 -13.91 20.40
CA THR A 178 8.88 -13.18 19.85
C THR A 178 8.46 -12.24 18.73
N LEU A 179 7.61 -12.71 17.81
CA LEU A 179 7.06 -11.88 16.73
C LEU A 179 6.32 -10.66 17.30
N ARG A 180 5.48 -10.88 18.32
CA ARG A 180 4.70 -9.82 18.95
C ARG A 180 5.60 -8.80 19.64
N LEU A 181 6.58 -9.27 20.41
CA LEU A 181 7.54 -8.40 21.10
C LEU A 181 8.40 -7.60 20.11
N GLY A 182 8.94 -8.25 19.08
CA GLY A 182 9.75 -7.60 18.06
C GLY A 182 8.98 -6.53 17.30
N ALA A 183 7.71 -6.77 16.99
CA ALA A 183 6.83 -5.78 16.38
C ALA A 183 6.61 -4.55 17.29
N TYR A 184 6.38 -4.75 18.60
CA TYR A 184 6.25 -3.63 19.54
C TYR A 184 7.54 -2.81 19.67
N ILE A 185 8.70 -3.47 19.76
CA ILE A 185 10.01 -2.80 19.79
C ILE A 185 10.20 -1.97 18.51
N ALA A 186 9.87 -2.52 17.35
CA ALA A 186 9.97 -1.80 16.07
C ALA A 186 9.08 -0.55 16.04
N VAL A 187 7.85 -0.63 16.55
CA VAL A 187 6.93 0.53 16.63
C VAL A 187 7.51 1.62 17.54
N VAL A 188 8.05 1.24 18.70
CA VAL A 188 8.65 2.18 19.66
C VAL A 188 9.87 2.87 19.04
N GLN A 189 10.78 2.10 18.42
CA GLN A 189 11.95 2.65 17.76
C GLN A 189 11.58 3.54 16.56
N PHE A 190 10.57 3.17 15.77
CA PHE A 190 10.14 3.98 14.62
C PHE A 190 9.53 5.32 15.05
N ASN A 191 8.72 5.33 16.10
CA ASN A 191 8.05 6.55 16.55
C ASN A 191 8.95 7.46 17.40
N ASN A 192 9.75 6.86 18.29
CA ASN A 192 10.46 7.59 19.36
C ASN A 192 11.97 7.35 19.33
N GLY A 193 12.50 6.59 18.37
CA GLY A 193 13.89 6.17 18.36
C GLY A 193 14.26 5.32 19.58
N PHE A 194 15.56 5.23 19.86
CA PHE A 194 16.08 4.51 21.03
C PHE A 194 15.65 5.11 22.38
N GLN A 195 15.21 6.38 22.40
CA GLN A 195 14.69 7.01 23.62
C GLN A 195 13.44 6.28 24.15
N GLY A 196 12.58 5.79 23.24
CA GLY A 196 11.38 5.05 23.64
C GLY A 196 11.71 3.74 24.37
N LEU A 197 12.81 3.08 24.02
CA LEU A 197 13.26 1.86 24.69
C LEU A 197 13.79 2.15 26.10
N ILE A 198 14.46 3.28 26.32
CA ILE A 198 14.94 3.68 27.65
C ILE A 198 13.76 3.83 28.63
N SER A 199 12.65 4.43 28.18
CA SER A 199 11.44 4.54 29.01
C SER A 199 10.90 3.17 29.42
N ILE A 200 10.91 2.19 28.52
CA ILE A 200 10.49 0.81 28.82
C ILE A 200 11.45 0.15 29.80
N LEU A 201 12.76 0.28 29.59
CA LEU A 201 13.77 -0.28 30.49
C LEU A 201 13.60 0.29 31.91
N ASN A 202 13.35 1.59 32.04
CA ASN A 202 13.12 2.22 33.34
C ASN A 202 11.86 1.69 34.04
N GLU A 203 10.75 1.51 33.32
CA GLU A 203 9.52 0.91 33.86
C GLU A 203 9.72 -0.55 34.29
N MET A 204 10.63 -1.27 33.62
CA MET A 204 11.03 -2.62 34.02
C MET A 204 12.04 -2.65 35.18
N GLY A 205 12.44 -1.48 35.72
CA GLY A 205 13.45 -1.38 36.76
C GLY A 205 14.88 -1.65 36.29
N ILE A 206 15.12 -1.61 34.98
CA ILE A 206 16.43 -1.84 34.36
C ILE A 206 17.15 -0.50 34.16
N VAL A 207 18.25 -0.31 34.88
CA VAL A 207 19.09 0.89 34.74
C VAL A 207 19.82 0.87 33.40
N SER A 208 19.58 1.90 32.58
CA SER A 208 20.26 2.04 31.29
C SER A 208 21.76 2.36 31.47
N GLY A 209 22.62 1.53 30.89
CA GLY A 209 24.07 1.73 30.92
C GLY A 209 24.56 2.94 30.11
N TYR A 210 25.79 3.38 30.39
CA TYR A 210 26.41 4.56 29.74
C TYR A 210 26.36 4.52 28.20
N TYR A 211 26.70 3.37 27.60
CA TYR A 211 26.70 3.22 26.14
C TYR A 211 25.29 3.25 25.52
N THR A 212 24.28 2.75 26.24
CA THR A 212 22.88 2.83 25.83
C THR A 212 22.42 4.28 25.75
N ILE A 213 22.76 5.08 26.76
CA ILE A 213 22.43 6.51 26.81
C ILE A 213 23.23 7.30 25.75
N ARG A 214 24.50 6.94 25.53
CA ARG A 214 25.36 7.61 24.55
C ARG A 214 24.92 7.33 23.10
N GLY A 215 24.59 6.07 22.78
CA GLY A 215 24.14 5.67 21.44
C GLY A 215 22.86 6.40 21.00
N GLN A 216 22.00 6.74 21.95
CA GLN A 216 20.77 7.50 21.70
C GLN A 216 21.03 8.92 21.14
N LYS A 217 22.12 9.58 21.55
CA LYS A 217 22.38 10.99 21.18
C LYS A 217 22.90 11.17 19.75
N ASN A 218 23.39 10.10 19.12
CA ASN A 218 24.06 10.14 17.81
C ASN A 218 23.15 9.80 16.62
N LEU A 219 21.85 9.60 16.84
CA LEU A 219 20.89 9.14 15.82
C LEU A 219 19.82 10.19 15.47
N ARG A 220 20.19 11.48 15.42
CA ARG A 220 19.33 12.56 14.89
C ARG A 220 19.93 13.21 13.65
#